data_AF-A0A9D8NU68-F1
#
_entry.id   AF-A0A9D8NU68-F1
#
_cell.length_a   1.000
_cell.length_b   1.000
_cell.length_c   1.000
_cell.angle_alpha   90.00
_cell.angle_beta   90.00
_cell.angle_gamma   90.00
#
_symmetry.space_group_name_H-M   'P 1'
#
loop_
_entity.id
_entity.type
_entity.pdbx_description
1 polymer ?
#
loop_
_entity_poly.entity_id
_entity_poly.type
_entity_poly.pdbx_seq_one_letter_code
_entity_poly.pdbx_strand_id
1 'polypeptide(L)'
;MTPTPEIVRLECPSCQYDLTGTEGETCSECGATFNRAGLLAKRRQRSAAVSTAYWLAASSLIVFATIAIGAGYPRPWAPFPMLGFLAFMGLGCFGQLVPTVLFVLTTPHLWWQSPRIPLAITIAACVFAALDLLFVFAGITTALEYQSDAFVVTMILMSIAFTLGTIVLWFVARRRPSALMSVLFHWFVAVWLTWYGFPWMGEMNL
;
A
#
# COMPACT_ATOMS: atom_id res chain seq x y z
N MET A 1 -7.70 33.34 14.83
CA MET A 1 -7.74 32.05 15.53
C MET A 1 -6.33 31.49 15.54
N THR A 2 -5.71 31.35 16.71
CA THR A 2 -4.43 30.65 16.85
C THR A 2 -4.68 29.15 16.70
N PRO A 3 -3.91 28.42 15.87
CA PRO A 3 -4.06 26.97 15.77
C PRO A 3 -3.81 26.36 17.15
N THR A 4 -4.74 25.53 17.61
CA THR A 4 -4.57 24.76 18.85
C THR A 4 -3.32 23.89 18.68
N PRO A 5 -2.35 23.93 19.60
CA PRO A 5 -1.15 23.11 19.48
C PRO A 5 -1.54 21.64 19.42
N GLU A 6 -0.94 20.90 18.49
CA GLU A 6 -1.15 19.47 18.32
C GLU A 6 -0.80 18.74 19.64
N ILE A 7 -1.74 17.99 20.19
CA ILE A 7 -1.51 17.19 21.41
C ILE A 7 -0.70 15.95 21.02
N VAL A 8 0.61 16.02 21.25
CA VAL A 8 1.57 14.97 20.90
C VAL A 8 1.57 13.87 21.97
N ARG A 9 0.96 12.71 21.67
CA ARG A 9 0.95 11.53 22.58
C ARG A 9 2.32 10.93 22.86
N LEU A 10 2.89 11.13 24.04
CA LEU A 10 4.18 10.53 24.41
C LEU A 10 3.93 9.28 25.27
N GLU A 11 4.72 8.22 25.09
CA GLU A 11 4.59 6.98 25.88
C GLU A 11 5.88 6.73 26.65
N CYS A 12 5.77 6.26 27.89
CA CYS A 12 6.92 5.88 28.70
C CYS A 12 7.65 4.68 28.07
N PRO A 13 8.97 4.75 27.85
CA PRO A 13 9.71 3.64 27.26
C PRO A 13 9.80 2.39 28.15
N SER A 14 9.53 2.54 29.46
CA SER A 14 9.58 1.43 30.43
C SER A 14 8.23 0.72 30.56
N CYS A 15 7.17 1.46 30.90
CA CYS A 15 5.85 0.87 31.19
C CYS A 15 4.75 1.20 30.15
N GLN A 16 5.07 1.95 29.09
CA GLN A 16 4.12 2.41 28.05
C GLN A 16 2.98 3.32 28.54
N TYR A 17 3.07 3.86 29.75
CA TYR A 17 2.09 4.85 30.25
C TYR A 17 2.09 6.12 29.39
N ASP A 18 0.90 6.71 29.20
CA ASP A 18 0.71 7.96 28.44
C ASP A 18 1.26 9.15 29.23
N LEU A 19 2.32 9.77 28.71
CA LEU A 19 3.01 10.93 29.26
C LEU A 19 2.46 12.26 28.70
N THR A 20 1.31 12.23 28.02
CA THR A 20 0.68 13.43 27.48
C THR A 20 0.27 14.37 28.62
N GLY A 21 0.76 15.61 28.58
CA GLY A 21 0.44 16.62 29.58
C GLY A 21 1.25 16.52 30.88
N THR A 22 2.15 15.53 31.02
CA THR A 22 3.05 15.46 32.18
C THR A 22 4.10 16.57 32.11
N GLU A 23 4.25 17.35 33.18
CA GLU A 23 5.23 18.45 33.25
C GLU A 23 6.65 17.96 33.61
N GLY A 24 6.75 16.85 34.35
CA GLY A 24 8.03 16.28 34.79
C GLY A 24 8.67 15.28 33.82
N GLU A 25 9.95 15.01 34.03
CA GLU A 25 10.75 14.00 33.31
C GLU A 25 10.75 12.63 34.03
N THR A 26 9.69 12.33 34.77
CA THR A 26 9.52 11.09 35.54
C THR A 26 8.12 10.54 35.33
N CYS A 27 8.02 9.26 35.01
CA CYS A 27 6.73 8.61 34.78
C CYS A 27 5.95 8.47 36.09
N SER A 28 4.69 8.91 36.11
CA SER A 28 3.84 8.84 37.30
C SER A 28 3.51 7.42 37.75
N GLU A 29 3.51 6.45 36.83
CA GLU A 29 3.17 5.06 37.15
C GLU A 29 4.37 4.25 37.64
N CYS A 30 5.51 4.33 36.94
CA CYS A 30 6.66 3.46 37.21
C CYS A 30 7.88 4.16 37.82
N GLY A 31 7.85 5.49 37.96
CA GLY A 31 8.97 6.27 38.49
C GLY A 31 10.20 6.34 37.57
N ALA A 32 10.17 5.74 36.37
CA ALA A 32 11.28 5.79 35.43
C ALA A 32 11.51 7.23 34.94
N THR A 33 12.77 7.67 34.93
CA THR A 33 13.17 8.94 34.34
C THR A 33 13.22 8.85 32.82
N PHE A 34 12.88 9.93 32.13
CA PHE A 34 12.93 9.99 30.67
C PHE A 34 13.29 11.40 30.19
N ASN A 35 14.04 11.50 29.10
CA ASN A 35 14.35 12.78 28.47
C ASN A 35 13.22 13.15 27.48
N ARG A 36 12.39 14.14 27.83
CA ARG A 36 11.23 14.53 27.01
C ARG A 36 11.65 15.05 25.64
N ALA A 37 12.70 15.87 25.59
CA ALA A 37 13.24 16.40 24.34
C ALA A 37 13.76 15.27 23.42
N GLY A 38 14.42 14.26 24.00
CA GLY A 38 14.88 13.08 23.30
C GLY A 38 13.75 12.24 22.70
N LEU A 39 12.66 12.02 23.47
CA LEU A 39 11.49 11.30 22.98
C LEU A 39 10.80 12.05 21.81
N LEU A 40 10.66 13.36 21.94
CA LEU A 40 10.12 14.21 20.87
C LEU A 40 10.99 14.20 19.62
N ALA A 41 12.31 14.32 19.77
CA ALA A 41 13.26 14.25 18.66
C ALA A 41 13.19 12.91 17.94
N LYS A 42 13.18 11.80 18.69
CA LYS A 42 13.03 10.43 18.15
C LYS A 42 11.70 10.25 17.42
N ARG A 43 10.60 10.78 17.95
CA ARG A 43 9.30 10.76 17.27
C ARG A 43 9.31 11.58 15.98
N ARG A 44 9.88 12.78 16.01
CA ARG A 44 10.02 13.64 14.82
C ARG A 44 10.82 12.94 13.72
N GLN A 45 11.93 12.30 14.08
CA GLN A 45 12.74 11.50 13.16
C GLN A 45 11.96 10.34 12.56
N ARG A 46 11.19 9.61 13.40
CA ARG A 46 10.33 8.52 12.92
C ARG A 46 9.23 9.02 11.98
N SER A 47 8.59 10.15 12.30
CA SER A 47 7.57 10.76 11.46
C SER A 47 8.14 11.19 10.11
N ALA A 48 9.32 11.83 10.10
CA ALA A 48 10.01 12.20 8.87
C ALA A 48 10.34 10.97 8.01
N ALA A 49 10.91 9.91 8.60
CA ALA A 49 11.23 8.68 7.89
C ALA A 49 9.99 8.00 7.26
N VAL A 50 8.86 7.99 7.99
CA VAL A 50 7.59 7.44 7.50
C VAL A 50 7.05 8.30 6.35
N SER A 51 7.08 9.62 6.48
CA SER A 51 6.66 10.54 5.42
C SER A 51 7.52 10.37 4.16
N THR A 52 8.83 10.25 4.32
CA THR A 52 9.74 9.95 3.20
C THR A 52 9.39 8.61 2.55
N ALA A 53 9.21 7.55 3.33
CA ALA A 53 8.81 6.23 2.80
C ALA A 53 7.47 6.28 2.05
N TYR A 54 6.51 7.04 2.58
CA TYR A 54 5.20 7.25 1.96
C TYR A 54 5.32 7.92 0.58
N TRP A 55 6.07 9.01 0.47
CA TRP A 55 6.22 9.71 -0.80
C TRP A 55 7.04 8.92 -1.81
N LEU A 56 8.09 8.21 -1.37
CA LEU A 56 8.82 7.29 -2.22
C LEU A 56 7.92 6.17 -2.77
N ALA A 57 7.07 5.60 -1.92
CA ALA A 57 6.08 4.60 -2.32
C ALA A 57 5.10 5.19 -3.36
N ALA A 58 4.51 6.35 -3.08
CA ALA A 58 3.58 7.03 -3.99
C ALA A 58 4.22 7.38 -5.35
N SER A 59 5.45 7.90 -5.35
CA SER A 59 6.18 8.24 -6.59
C SER A 59 6.58 7.01 -7.39
N SER A 60 6.97 5.91 -6.74
CA SER A 60 7.31 4.67 -7.43
C SER A 60 6.14 4.10 -8.23
N LEU A 61 4.90 4.26 -7.74
CA LEU A 61 3.68 3.84 -8.46
C LEU A 61 3.49 4.59 -9.78
N ILE A 62 3.84 5.88 -9.81
CA ILE A 62 3.81 6.68 -11.05
C ILE A 62 4.85 6.14 -12.04
N VAL A 63 6.08 5.87 -11.57
CA VAL A 63 7.16 5.32 -12.41
C VAL A 63 6.72 4.00 -13.04
N PHE A 64 6.14 3.09 -12.25
CA PHE A 64 5.59 1.84 -12.75
C PHE A 64 4.47 2.08 -13.78
N ALA A 65 3.48 2.92 -13.49
CA ALA A 65 2.42 3.22 -14.46
C ALA A 65 2.97 3.78 -15.79
N THR A 66 3.96 4.66 -15.74
CA THR A 66 4.63 5.21 -16.93
C THR A 66 5.35 4.13 -17.73
N ILE A 67 6.08 3.21 -17.07
CA ILE A 67 6.75 2.08 -17.72
C ILE A 67 5.73 1.18 -18.42
N ALA A 68 4.60 0.91 -17.78
CA ALA A 68 3.55 0.05 -18.33
C ALA A 68 2.93 0.66 -19.60
N ILE A 69 2.54 1.94 -19.55
CA ILE A 69 1.98 2.65 -20.71
C ILE A 69 3.01 2.76 -21.83
N GLY A 70 4.27 3.10 -21.49
CA GLY A 70 5.35 3.24 -22.45
C GLY A 70 5.72 1.94 -23.17
N ALA A 71 5.38 0.78 -22.61
CA ALA A 71 5.59 -0.51 -23.28
C ALA A 71 4.72 -0.69 -24.53
N GLY A 72 3.58 0.03 -24.62
CA GLY A 72 2.66 0.05 -25.76
C GLY A 72 1.88 -1.25 -25.99
N TYR A 73 2.28 -2.35 -25.37
CA TYR A 73 1.60 -3.64 -25.41
C TYR A 73 1.88 -4.44 -24.12
N PRO A 74 1.02 -5.42 -23.78
CA PRO A 74 1.18 -6.24 -22.59
C PRO A 74 2.50 -7.02 -22.63
N ARG A 75 3.32 -6.85 -21.59
CA ARG A 75 4.56 -7.62 -21.39
C ARG A 75 4.62 -8.13 -19.96
N PRO A 76 5.42 -9.16 -19.66
CA PRO A 76 5.51 -9.67 -18.29
C PRO A 76 5.92 -8.64 -17.24
N TRP A 77 6.69 -7.62 -17.62
CA TRP A 77 7.14 -6.53 -16.76
C TRP A 77 6.30 -5.24 -16.88
N ALA A 78 5.34 -5.24 -17.80
CA ALA A 78 4.38 -4.17 -18.07
C ALA A 78 3.03 -4.83 -18.39
N PRO A 79 2.46 -5.57 -17.42
CA PRO A 79 1.12 -6.10 -17.61
C PRO A 79 0.20 -4.88 -17.81
N PHE A 80 -0.65 -4.93 -18.82
CA PHE A 80 -1.75 -3.97 -18.96
C PHE A 80 -2.93 -4.59 -18.22
N PRO A 81 -3.12 -4.39 -16.92
CA PRO A 81 -4.30 -4.95 -16.27
C PRO A 81 -5.52 -4.20 -16.72
N MET A 82 -6.65 -4.89 -16.67
CA MET A 82 -7.93 -4.37 -17.11
C MET A 82 -8.27 -3.03 -16.42
N LEU A 83 -8.01 -2.90 -15.11
CA LEU A 83 -8.26 -1.66 -14.38
C LEU A 83 -7.40 -0.49 -14.87
N GLY A 84 -6.12 -0.74 -15.13
CA GLY A 84 -5.21 0.28 -15.68
C GLY A 84 -5.60 0.68 -17.10
N PHE A 85 -5.98 -0.29 -17.92
CA PHE A 85 -6.47 -0.04 -19.27
C PHE A 85 -7.78 0.75 -19.28
N LEU A 86 -8.79 0.36 -18.48
CA LEU A 86 -10.07 1.06 -18.38
C LEU A 86 -9.86 2.50 -17.90
N ALA A 87 -8.98 2.70 -16.91
CA ALA A 87 -8.59 4.02 -16.46
C ALA A 87 -7.94 4.84 -17.58
N PHE A 88 -7.06 4.25 -18.37
CA PHE A 88 -6.44 4.91 -19.52
C PHE A 88 -7.46 5.26 -20.61
N MET A 89 -8.40 4.38 -20.93
CA MET A 89 -9.45 4.65 -21.90
C MET A 89 -10.39 5.77 -21.45
N GLY A 90 -10.74 5.81 -20.16
CA GLY A 90 -11.64 6.83 -19.62
C GLY A 90 -10.97 8.18 -19.32
N LEU A 91 -9.71 8.17 -18.86
CA LEU A 91 -9.02 9.34 -18.32
C LEU A 91 -7.79 9.76 -19.15
N GLY A 92 -7.48 9.04 -20.23
CA GLY A 92 -6.29 9.27 -21.04
C GLY A 92 -4.99 9.09 -20.23
N CYS A 93 -4.05 10.02 -20.41
CA CYS A 93 -2.77 9.99 -19.70
C CYS A 93 -2.91 10.11 -18.17
N PHE A 94 -4.05 10.61 -17.66
CA PHE A 94 -4.30 10.65 -16.21
C PHE A 94 -4.61 9.28 -15.61
N GLY A 95 -4.95 8.27 -16.43
CA GLY A 95 -5.13 6.89 -15.97
C GLY A 95 -3.91 6.35 -15.21
N GLN A 96 -2.71 6.85 -15.53
CA GLN A 96 -1.47 6.49 -14.84
C GLN A 96 -1.42 6.91 -13.36
N LEU A 97 -2.27 7.87 -12.95
CA LEU A 97 -2.34 8.34 -11.57
C LEU A 97 -3.23 7.47 -10.69
N VAL A 98 -4.07 6.61 -11.26
CA VAL A 98 -4.99 5.75 -10.50
C VAL A 98 -4.30 4.96 -9.37
N PRO A 99 -3.18 4.24 -9.59
CA PRO A 99 -2.49 3.55 -8.49
C PRO A 99 -2.08 4.50 -7.36
N THR A 100 -1.51 5.65 -7.70
CA THR A 100 -1.09 6.64 -6.71
C THR A 100 -2.29 7.23 -5.97
N VAL A 101 -3.39 7.52 -6.66
CA VAL A 101 -4.63 8.01 -6.04
C VAL A 101 -5.21 6.96 -5.10
N LEU A 102 -5.31 5.70 -5.54
CA LEU A 102 -5.76 4.59 -4.68
C LEU A 102 -4.87 4.45 -3.44
N PHE A 103 -3.54 4.51 -3.61
CA PHE A 103 -2.62 4.47 -2.48
C PHE A 103 -2.86 5.62 -1.50
N VAL A 104 -2.96 6.86 -1.98
CA VAL A 104 -3.20 8.05 -1.13
C VAL A 104 -4.54 7.97 -0.42
N LEU A 105 -5.60 7.57 -1.13
CA LEU A 105 -6.96 7.48 -0.57
C LEU A 105 -7.12 6.36 0.45
N THR A 106 -6.32 5.30 0.36
CA THR A 106 -6.38 4.15 1.28
C THR A 106 -5.44 4.30 2.48
N THR A 107 -4.60 5.33 2.52
CA THR A 107 -3.61 5.55 3.58
C THR A 107 -3.80 6.79 4.48
N PRO A 108 -4.98 7.44 4.57
CA PRO A 108 -5.11 8.68 5.36
C PRO A 108 -4.78 8.48 6.84
N HIS A 109 -5.00 7.27 7.39
CA HIS A 109 -4.68 6.92 8.79
C HIS A 109 -3.18 7.02 9.12
N LEU A 110 -2.30 6.96 8.13
CA LEU A 110 -0.86 7.15 8.34
C LEU A 110 -0.52 8.57 8.74
N TRP A 111 -1.29 9.57 8.31
CA TRP A 111 -1.12 10.96 8.72
C TRP A 111 -1.55 11.18 10.17
N TRP A 112 -2.52 10.40 10.65
CA TRP A 112 -2.89 10.32 12.07
C TRP A 112 -1.99 9.37 12.89
N GLN A 113 -0.84 8.96 12.33
CA GLN A 113 0.16 8.13 12.99
C GLN A 113 -0.38 6.80 13.53
N SER A 114 -1.47 6.29 12.96
CA SER A 114 -1.98 4.95 13.28
C SER A 114 -1.19 3.91 12.48
N PRO A 115 -0.39 3.03 13.11
CA PRO A 115 0.36 2.01 12.38
C PRO A 115 -0.50 0.80 11.99
N ARG A 116 -1.79 0.78 12.38
CA ARG A 116 -2.69 -0.35 12.14
C ARG A 116 -3.31 -0.24 10.75
N ILE A 117 -3.31 -1.35 10.02
CA ILE A 117 -4.01 -1.47 8.74
C ILE A 117 -5.53 -1.44 9.02
N PRO A 118 -6.31 -0.55 8.37
CA PRO A 118 -7.76 -0.54 8.53
C PRO A 118 -8.41 -1.87 8.14
N LEU A 119 -9.48 -2.26 8.84
CA LEU A 119 -10.21 -3.49 8.51
C LEU A 119 -10.84 -3.41 7.11
N ALA A 120 -11.36 -2.23 6.73
CA ALA A 120 -12.01 -2.01 5.44
C ALA A 120 -11.07 -2.32 4.26
N ILE A 121 -9.82 -1.86 4.29
CA ILE A 121 -8.86 -2.16 3.21
C ILE A 121 -8.48 -3.64 3.18
N THR A 122 -8.45 -4.31 4.34
CA THR A 122 -8.21 -5.76 4.41
C THR A 122 -9.36 -6.53 3.74
N ILE A 123 -10.61 -6.19 4.08
CA ILE A 123 -11.79 -6.80 3.47
C ILE A 123 -11.79 -6.58 1.96
N ALA A 124 -11.54 -5.34 1.52
CA ALA A 124 -11.45 -5.01 0.10
C ALA A 124 -10.38 -5.84 -0.62
N ALA A 125 -9.17 -5.95 -0.04
CA ALA A 125 -8.09 -6.76 -0.61
C ALA A 125 -8.49 -8.26 -0.73
N CYS A 126 -9.17 -8.82 0.28
CA CYS A 126 -9.67 -10.19 0.22
C CYS A 126 -10.73 -10.38 -0.89
N VAL A 127 -11.66 -9.43 -1.03
CA VAL A 127 -12.69 -9.48 -2.08
C VAL A 127 -12.03 -9.41 -3.46
N PHE A 128 -11.10 -8.47 -3.67
CA PHE A 128 -10.39 -8.37 -4.94
C PHE A 128 -9.55 -9.61 -5.24
N ALA A 129 -8.99 -10.29 -4.22
CA ALA A 129 -8.21 -11.51 -4.43
C ALA A 129 -9.10 -12.66 -4.90
N ALA A 130 -10.30 -12.79 -4.34
CA ALA A 130 -11.28 -13.77 -4.79
C ALA A 130 -11.76 -13.46 -6.22
N LEU A 131 -12.05 -12.20 -6.52
CA LEU A 131 -12.46 -11.77 -7.87
C LEU A 131 -11.35 -11.99 -8.90
N ASP A 132 -10.10 -11.70 -8.55
CA ASP A 132 -8.93 -11.92 -9.42
C ASP A 132 -8.77 -13.41 -9.75
N LEU A 133 -8.88 -14.30 -8.75
CA LEU A 133 -8.84 -15.74 -8.99
C LEU A 133 -9.97 -16.19 -9.93
N LEU A 134 -11.21 -15.74 -9.69
CA LEU A 134 -12.34 -16.07 -10.56
C LEU A 134 -12.11 -15.57 -11.99
N PHE A 135 -11.58 -14.35 -12.13
CA PHE A 135 -11.25 -13.76 -13.42
C PHE A 135 -10.18 -14.57 -14.16
N VAL A 136 -9.09 -14.94 -13.49
CA VAL A 136 -8.03 -15.79 -14.07
C VAL A 136 -8.59 -17.12 -14.53
N PHE A 137 -9.41 -17.80 -13.72
CA PHE A 137 -10.00 -19.09 -14.10
C PHE A 137 -10.97 -18.97 -15.28
N ALA A 138 -11.78 -17.91 -15.32
CA ALA A 138 -12.71 -17.68 -16.42
C ALA A 138 -12.00 -17.29 -17.73
N GLY A 139 -10.89 -16.55 -17.63
CA GLY A 139 -10.17 -16.01 -18.78
C GLY A 139 -9.04 -16.89 -19.32
N ILE A 140 -8.65 -17.98 -18.65
CA ILE A 140 -7.43 -18.72 -19.01
C ILE A 140 -7.46 -19.34 -20.42
N THR A 141 -8.61 -19.83 -20.88
CA THR A 141 -8.74 -20.40 -22.23
C THR A 141 -8.57 -19.32 -23.30
N THR A 142 -9.21 -18.17 -23.09
CA THR A 142 -9.08 -16.98 -23.94
C THR A 142 -7.63 -16.48 -23.94
N ALA A 143 -7.00 -16.45 -22.78
CA ALA A 143 -5.61 -16.05 -22.63
C ALA A 143 -4.67 -16.93 -23.46
N LEU A 144 -4.84 -18.25 -23.41
CA LEU A 144 -4.03 -19.20 -24.17
C LEU A 144 -4.29 -19.14 -25.69
N GLU A 145 -5.47 -18.69 -26.11
CA GLU A 145 -5.79 -18.48 -27.53
C GLU A 145 -5.07 -17.24 -28.09
N TYR A 146 -5.05 -16.13 -27.34
CA TYR A 146 -4.55 -14.85 -27.83
C TYR A 146 -3.13 -14.50 -27.39
N GLN A 147 -2.61 -15.13 -26.32
CA GLN A 147 -1.30 -14.83 -25.74
C GLN A 147 -0.38 -16.06 -25.74
N SER A 148 0.93 -15.82 -25.68
CA SER A 148 1.89 -16.91 -25.50
C SER A 148 1.75 -17.57 -24.12
N ASP A 149 1.93 -18.89 -24.04
CA ASP A 149 1.93 -19.66 -22.79
C ASP A 149 2.83 -19.04 -21.71
N ALA A 150 4.04 -18.60 -22.10
CA ALA A 150 5.01 -18.00 -21.19
C ALA A 150 4.47 -16.71 -20.53
N PHE A 151 3.73 -15.88 -21.29
CA PHE A 151 3.08 -14.69 -20.76
C PHE A 151 2.00 -15.07 -19.74
N VAL A 152 1.08 -15.96 -20.13
CA VAL A 152 -0.05 -16.39 -19.27
C VAL A 152 0.46 -16.98 -17.95
N VAL A 153 1.42 -17.91 -18.01
CA VAL A 153 2.03 -18.51 -16.82
C VAL A 153 2.70 -17.45 -15.94
N THR A 154 3.43 -16.50 -16.54
CA THR A 154 4.09 -15.43 -15.77
C THR A 154 3.07 -14.54 -15.05
N MET A 155 1.96 -14.18 -15.70
CA MET A 155 0.91 -13.37 -15.08
C MET A 155 0.25 -14.08 -13.90
N ILE A 156 -0.08 -15.37 -14.06
CA ILE A 156 -0.67 -16.18 -12.98
C ILE A 156 0.30 -16.27 -11.80
N LEU A 157 1.58 -16.58 -12.06
CA LEU A 157 2.59 -16.68 -11.00
C LEU A 157 2.80 -15.35 -10.28
N MET A 158 2.84 -14.23 -11.01
CA MET A 158 2.96 -12.91 -10.40
C MET A 158 1.74 -12.56 -9.56
N SER A 159 0.50 -12.78 -10.05
CA SER A 159 -0.69 -12.49 -9.24
C SER A 159 -0.75 -13.34 -7.96
N ILE A 160 -0.38 -14.63 -8.05
CA ILE A 160 -0.26 -15.50 -6.86
C ILE A 160 0.81 -14.95 -5.91
N ALA A 161 1.99 -14.57 -6.41
CA ALA A 161 3.06 -14.03 -5.60
C ALA A 161 2.64 -12.73 -4.87
N PHE A 162 1.94 -11.82 -5.55
CA PHE A 162 1.42 -10.59 -4.95
C PHE A 162 0.27 -10.85 -3.97
N THR A 163 -0.58 -11.83 -4.23
CA THR A 163 -1.63 -12.22 -3.28
C THR A 163 -1.00 -12.78 -1.99
N LEU A 164 -0.08 -13.73 -2.12
CA LEU A 164 0.62 -14.33 -0.98
C LEU A 164 1.46 -13.28 -0.23
N GLY A 165 2.17 -12.40 -0.93
CA GLY A 165 2.94 -11.31 -0.32
C GLY A 165 2.06 -10.36 0.48
N THR A 166 0.86 -10.03 -0.02
CA THR A 166 -0.13 -9.21 0.70
C THR A 166 -0.56 -9.88 2.00
N ILE A 167 -0.85 -11.20 1.96
CA ILE A 167 -1.26 -11.98 3.13
C ILE A 167 -0.13 -12.02 4.18
N VAL A 168 1.11 -12.27 3.75
CA VAL A 168 2.28 -12.28 4.63
C VAL A 168 2.49 -10.91 5.27
N LEU A 169 2.47 -9.84 4.48
CA LEU A 169 2.62 -8.47 4.99
C LEU A 169 1.52 -8.13 6.00
N TRP A 170 0.27 -8.49 5.72
CA TRP A 170 -0.84 -8.30 6.66
C TRP A 170 -0.59 -9.02 7.99
N PHE A 171 -0.17 -10.29 7.94
CA PHE A 171 0.07 -11.08 9.14
C PHE A 171 1.23 -10.52 9.98
N VAL A 172 2.32 -10.12 9.32
CA VAL A 172 3.47 -9.48 9.96
C VAL A 172 3.06 -8.14 10.58
N ALA A 173 2.34 -7.29 9.84
CA ALA A 173 1.85 -6.00 10.31
C ALA A 173 0.87 -6.14 11.48
N ARG A 174 0.05 -7.20 11.52
CA ARG A 174 -0.87 -7.47 12.63
C ARG A 174 -0.12 -7.86 13.90
N ARG A 175 0.97 -8.62 13.78
CA ARG A 175 1.80 -9.03 14.93
C ARG A 175 2.70 -7.91 15.44
N ARG A 176 3.22 -7.07 14.54
CA ARG A 176 4.15 -5.98 14.84
C ARG A 176 3.75 -4.71 14.09
N PRO A 177 2.70 -4.00 14.55
CA PRO A 177 2.19 -2.84 13.84
C PRO A 177 3.26 -1.75 13.76
N SER A 178 3.60 -1.35 12.54
CA SER A 178 4.50 -0.23 12.29
C SER A 178 4.01 0.54 11.07
N ALA A 179 4.23 1.86 11.07
CA ALA A 179 3.84 2.70 9.96
C ALA A 179 4.51 2.26 8.64
N LEU A 180 5.77 1.82 8.68
CA LEU A 180 6.46 1.28 7.51
C LEU A 180 5.76 0.02 6.97
N MET A 181 5.38 -0.93 7.83
CA MET A 181 4.65 -2.12 7.39
C MET A 181 3.28 -1.76 6.81
N SER A 182 2.60 -0.76 7.36
CA SER A 182 1.36 -0.25 6.77
C SER A 182 1.61 0.41 5.41
N VAL A 183 2.64 1.25 5.25
CA VAL A 183 3.02 1.81 3.92
C VAL A 183 3.27 0.69 2.92
N LEU A 184 4.10 -0.29 3.29
CA LEU A 184 4.43 -1.42 2.42
C LEU A 184 3.19 -2.22 2.04
N PHE A 185 2.30 -2.52 3.00
CA PHE A 185 1.05 -3.23 2.71
C PHE A 185 0.20 -2.49 1.69
N HIS A 186 -0.07 -1.19 1.88
CA HIS A 186 -0.92 -0.42 0.96
C HIS A 186 -0.26 -0.24 -0.40
N TRP A 187 1.06 -0.04 -0.43
CA TRP A 187 1.82 0.02 -1.67
C TRP A 187 1.73 -1.30 -2.43
N PHE A 188 1.90 -2.43 -1.73
CA PHE A 188 1.85 -3.76 -2.34
C PHE A 188 0.47 -4.09 -2.91
N VAL A 189 -0.61 -3.74 -2.18
CA VAL A 189 -1.99 -3.85 -2.67
C VAL A 189 -2.22 -2.95 -3.88
N ALA A 190 -1.75 -1.71 -3.86
CA ALA A 190 -1.88 -0.78 -4.98
C ALA A 190 -1.14 -1.28 -6.22
N VAL A 191 0.12 -1.71 -6.10
CA VAL A 191 0.87 -2.33 -7.20
C VAL A 191 0.13 -3.55 -7.72
N TRP A 192 -0.26 -4.47 -6.85
CA TRP A 192 -0.96 -5.68 -7.27
C TRP A 192 -2.22 -5.35 -8.07
N LEU A 193 -3.16 -4.58 -7.52
CA LEU A 193 -4.43 -4.28 -8.18
C LEU A 193 -4.28 -3.52 -9.51
N THR A 194 -3.22 -2.72 -9.64
CA THR A 194 -3.02 -1.85 -10.80
C THR A 194 -2.02 -2.38 -11.81
N TRP A 195 -1.35 -3.50 -11.53
CA TRP A 195 -0.43 -4.18 -12.45
C TRP A 195 -0.81 -5.64 -12.70
N TYR A 196 -0.88 -6.47 -11.66
CA TYR A 196 -0.98 -7.92 -11.82
C TYR A 196 -2.36 -8.51 -11.49
N GLY A 197 -3.22 -7.74 -10.83
CA GLY A 197 -4.61 -8.09 -10.61
C GLY A 197 -5.42 -7.80 -11.87
N PHE A 198 -6.29 -8.75 -12.24
CA PHE A 198 -7.09 -8.72 -13.47
C PHE A 198 -6.20 -8.54 -14.72
N PRO A 199 -5.21 -9.44 -14.92
CA PRO A 199 -4.26 -9.31 -16.03
C PRO A 199 -5.01 -9.42 -17.36
N TRP A 200 -4.60 -8.67 -18.38
CA TRP A 200 -5.27 -8.74 -19.67
C TRP A 200 -5.06 -10.11 -20.34
N MET A 201 -6.18 -10.77 -20.67
CA MET A 201 -6.24 -12.13 -21.22
C MET A 201 -6.70 -12.19 -22.69
N GLY A 202 -6.52 -11.10 -23.47
CA GLY A 202 -6.92 -11.07 -24.88
C GLY A 202 -8.35 -10.59 -25.16
N GLU A 203 -9.05 -10.06 -24.15
CA GLU A 203 -10.49 -9.77 -24.19
C GLU A 203 -10.89 -8.56 -25.07
N MET A 204 -9.94 -7.91 -25.73
CA MET A 204 -10.20 -6.73 -26.59
C MET A 204 -9.66 -6.95 -27.99
N ASN A 205 -10.31 -7.84 -28.73
CA ASN A 205 -10.33 -7.74 -30.18
C ASN A 205 -11.29 -6.59 -30.52
N LEU A 206 -10.78 -5.36 -30.49
CA LEU A 206 -11.39 -4.18 -31.13
C LEU A 206 -10.80 -4.00 -32.53
#